data_AF-A0AAJ3K1S2-F1
#
_entry.id   AF-A0AAJ3K1S2-F1
#
_cell.length_a   1.000
_cell.length_b   1.000
_cell.length_c   1.000
_cell.angle_alpha   90.00
_cell.angle_beta   90.00
_cell.angle_gamma   90.00
#
_symmetry.space_group_name_H-M   'P 1'
#
loop_
_entity.id
_entity.type
_entity.pdbx_description
1 polymer ?
#
loop_
_entity_poly.entity_id
_entity_poly.type
_entity_poly.pdbx_seq_one_letter_code
_entity_poly.pdbx_strand_id
1 'polypeptide(L)'
;MIQTYFAEFNDIFGANSGLGGSGQKQLTWAAAFVGKPIVFGNITTSLEENHNAGVNILTKSTNTTLYWYNYESGSANQRLCRLQFLAIGRWR
;
A
#
# COMPACT_ATOMS: atom_id res chain seq x y z
N MET A 1 -8.51 8.68 -15.52
CA MET A 1 -9.21 7.89 -14.48
C MET A 1 -8.42 8.01 -13.19
N ILE A 2 -9.10 8.26 -12.07
CA ILE A 2 -8.51 8.29 -10.74
C ILE A 2 -9.19 7.21 -9.91
N GLN A 3 -8.41 6.42 -9.17
CA GLN A 3 -8.91 5.48 -8.16
C GLN A 3 -8.07 5.61 -6.90
N THR A 4 -8.70 5.43 -5.75
CA THR A 4 -8.05 5.48 -4.44
C THR A 4 -8.38 4.25 -3.62
N TYR A 5 -7.44 3.82 -2.78
CA TYR A 5 -7.65 2.74 -1.81
C TYR A 5 -7.15 3.20 -0.45
N PHE A 6 -7.94 2.90 0.59
CA PHE A 6 -7.63 3.24 1.98
C PHE A 6 -7.98 2.06 2.88
N ALA A 7 -7.07 1.71 3.78
CA ALA A 7 -7.34 0.73 4.81
C ALA A 7 -6.52 1.00 6.06
N GLU A 8 -7.09 0.69 7.21
CA GLU A 8 -6.43 0.76 8.50
C GLU A 8 -6.14 -0.64 9.02
N PHE A 9 -5.01 -0.80 9.69
CA PHE A 9 -4.59 -2.07 10.29
C PHE A 9 -3.63 -1.81 11.44
N ASN A 10 -3.49 -2.80 12.32
CA ASN A 10 -2.50 -2.73 13.38
C ASN A 10 -1.17 -3.29 12.86
N ASP A 11 -0.11 -2.52 13.06
CA ASP A 11 1.29 -2.89 12.85
C ASP A 11 1.68 -3.25 11.40
N ILE A 12 2.83 -2.75 10.92
CA ILE A 12 3.25 -2.96 9.53
C ILE A 12 3.58 -4.42 9.27
N PHE A 13 4.21 -5.09 10.24
CA PHE A 13 4.51 -6.52 10.20
C PHE A 13 3.58 -7.36 11.10
N GLY A 14 2.49 -6.77 11.57
CA GLY A 14 1.45 -7.47 12.31
C GLY A 14 0.81 -8.58 11.49
N ALA A 15 0.75 -9.79 12.05
CA ALA A 15 -0.02 -10.88 11.47
C ALA A 15 -1.52 -10.54 11.49
N ASN A 16 -2.28 -11.10 10.53
CA ASN A 16 -3.75 -11.19 10.51
C ASN A 16 -4.57 -10.14 9.73
N SER A 17 -3.99 -9.06 9.20
CA SER A 17 -4.78 -8.08 8.42
C SER A 17 -4.80 -8.34 6.91
N GLY A 18 -3.93 -9.22 6.39
CA GLY A 18 -3.71 -9.37 4.94
C GLY A 18 -3.10 -8.13 4.27
N LEU A 19 -2.92 -7.04 5.04
CA LEU A 19 -2.32 -5.78 4.62
C LEU A 19 -0.97 -5.57 5.29
N GLY A 20 -0.85 -5.96 6.57
CA GLY A 20 0.39 -6.07 7.31
C GLY A 20 1.07 -7.44 7.14
N GLY A 21 2.11 -7.67 7.92
CA GLY A 21 2.89 -8.91 7.90
C GLY A 21 3.93 -8.95 6.79
N SER A 22 4.83 -9.92 6.87
CA SER A 22 5.87 -10.12 5.85
C SER A 22 5.26 -10.58 4.52
N GLY A 23 6.01 -10.38 3.44
CA GLY A 23 5.62 -10.84 2.12
C GLY A 23 4.80 -9.83 1.30
N GLN A 24 4.63 -10.19 0.02
CA GLN A 24 3.95 -9.38 -0.97
C GLN A 24 2.45 -9.32 -0.72
N LYS A 25 1.87 -8.14 -0.94
CA LYS A 25 0.44 -7.89 -0.92
C LYS A 25 -0.07 -7.52 -2.31
N GLN A 26 -1.38 -7.63 -2.51
CA GLN A 26 -2.03 -7.26 -3.75
C GLN A 26 -3.44 -6.73 -3.54
N LEU A 27 -3.91 -5.92 -4.47
CA LEU A 27 -5.31 -5.51 -4.59
C LEU A 27 -5.68 -5.40 -6.07
N THR A 28 -6.96 -5.60 -6.37
CA THR A 28 -7.52 -5.38 -7.69
C THR A 28 -8.28 -4.07 -7.68
N TRP A 29 -7.99 -3.19 -8.64
CA TRP A 29 -8.71 -1.95 -8.85
C TRP A 29 -10.17 -2.23 -9.20
N ALA A 30 -11.09 -1.36 -8.76
CA ALA A 30 -12.52 -1.53 -9.02
C ALA A 30 -12.84 -1.53 -10.52
N ALA A 31 -12.02 -0.84 -11.32
CA ALA A 31 -12.07 -0.88 -12.77
C ALA A 31 -10.67 -0.93 -13.38
N ALA A 32 -10.56 -1.57 -14.54
CA ALA A 32 -9.32 -1.64 -15.29
C ALA A 32 -8.96 -0.28 -15.90
N PHE A 33 -7.72 0.15 -15.74
CA PHE A 33 -7.16 1.26 -16.51
C PHE A 33 -6.88 0.84 -17.96
N VAL A 34 -6.78 1.80 -18.89
CA VAL A 34 -6.41 1.50 -20.29
C VAL A 34 -4.97 0.96 -20.40
N GLY A 35 -4.08 1.47 -19.56
CA GLY A 35 -2.71 0.99 -19.40
C GLY A 35 -2.31 1.01 -17.94
N LYS A 36 -1.04 0.69 -17.65
CA LYS A 36 -0.53 0.72 -16.28
C LYS A 36 -0.62 2.15 -15.69
N PRO A 37 -1.34 2.37 -14.58
CA PRO A 37 -1.44 3.69 -13.98
C PRO A 37 -0.13 4.07 -13.27
N ILE A 38 0.08 5.37 -13.07
CA ILE A 38 1.01 5.87 -12.06
C ILE A 38 0.34 5.69 -10.70
N VAL A 39 1.06 5.16 -9.71
CA VAL A 39 0.52 4.91 -8.38
C VAL A 39 1.42 5.56 -7.33
N PHE A 40 0.81 6.40 -6.50
CA PHE A 40 1.41 6.94 -5.28
C PHE A 40 0.93 6.10 -4.11
N GLY A 41 1.85 5.61 -3.29
CA GLY A 41 1.54 4.81 -2.12
C GLY A 41 2.17 5.42 -0.87
N ASN A 42 1.43 5.39 0.24
CA ASN A 42 1.90 5.87 1.52
C ASN A 42 1.35 5.02 2.68
N ILE A 43 2.12 4.91 3.76
CA ILE A 43 1.67 4.41 5.05
C ILE A 43 1.92 5.49 6.10
N THR A 44 0.87 5.84 6.84
CA THR A 44 1.01 6.65 8.06
C THR A 44 0.83 5.77 9.29
N THR A 45 1.52 6.08 10.38
CA THR A 45 1.47 5.32 11.63
C THR A 45 1.15 6.25 12.80
N SER A 46 0.73 5.69 13.93
CA SER A 46 0.48 6.43 15.18
C SER A 46 1.63 6.30 16.18
N LEU A 47 2.78 5.83 15.70
CA LEU A 47 3.98 5.69 16.51
C LEU A 47 4.68 7.05 16.63
N GLU A 48 4.76 7.57 17.84
CA GLU A 48 5.35 8.89 18.16
C GLU A 48 6.85 8.79 18.45
N GLU A 49 7.59 8.09 17.59
CA GLU A 49 9.05 7.97 17.68
C GLU A 49 9.70 7.94 16.28
N ASN A 50 11.03 8.09 16.25
CA ASN A 50 11.77 8.02 15.00
C ASN A 50 11.70 6.60 14.42
N HIS A 51 10.96 6.45 13.34
CA HIS A 51 10.90 5.23 12.55
C HIS A 51 10.68 5.59 11.08
N ASN A 52 11.02 4.66 10.20
CA ASN A 52 10.67 4.76 8.77
C ASN A 52 9.60 3.73 8.45
N ALA A 53 8.65 4.10 7.62
CA ALA A 53 7.56 3.25 7.16
C ALA A 53 7.17 3.64 5.74
N GLY A 54 6.82 2.65 4.92
CA GLY A 54 6.31 2.94 3.59
C GLY A 54 5.99 1.70 2.79
N VAL A 55 5.79 1.92 1.49
CA VAL A 55 5.44 0.87 0.53
C VAL A 55 6.38 0.89 -0.67
N ASN A 56 6.76 -0.30 -1.11
CA ASN A 56 7.43 -0.53 -2.37
C ASN A 56 6.44 -1.10 -3.38
N ILE A 57 6.04 -0.29 -4.36
CA ILE A 57 5.14 -0.71 -5.43
C ILE A 57 5.94 -1.46 -6.49
N LEU A 58 5.50 -2.69 -6.80
CA LEU A 58 6.26 -3.56 -7.69
C LEU A 58 5.99 -3.25 -9.17
N THR A 59 7.06 -3.33 -9.97
CA THR A 59 6.99 -3.12 -11.42
C THR A 59 6.04 -4.09 -12.13
N LYS A 60 5.79 -5.27 -11.57
CA LYS A 60 4.82 -6.24 -12.10
C LYS A 60 3.34 -5.85 -11.94
N SER A 61 3.05 -4.73 -11.26
CA SER A 61 1.70 -4.18 -11.20
C SER A 61 1.17 -3.88 -12.60
N THR A 62 -0.09 -4.21 -12.84
CA THR A 62 -0.75 -4.13 -14.14
C THR A 62 -1.75 -2.98 -14.18
N ASN A 63 -2.56 -2.92 -15.24
CA ASN A 63 -3.69 -2.00 -15.34
C ASN A 63 -4.89 -2.39 -14.48
N THR A 64 -4.89 -3.58 -13.86
CA THR A 64 -5.98 -4.08 -13.00
C THR A 64 -5.52 -4.37 -11.59
N THR A 65 -4.27 -4.80 -11.40
CA THR A 65 -3.80 -5.34 -10.12
C THR A 65 -2.54 -4.62 -9.67
N LEU A 66 -2.58 -4.10 -8.45
CA LEU A 66 -1.44 -3.49 -7.78
C LEU A 66 -0.78 -4.53 -6.86
N TYR A 67 0.54 -4.64 -6.93
CA TYR A 67 1.35 -5.45 -6.03
C TYR A 67 2.33 -4.58 -5.27
N TRP A 68 2.49 -4.81 -3.98
CA TRP A 68 3.44 -4.06 -3.15
C TRP A 68 4.05 -4.91 -2.03
N TYR A 69 5.11 -4.39 -1.43
CA TYR A 69 5.59 -4.78 -0.11
C TYR A 69 5.48 -3.57 0.83
N ASN A 70 5.17 -3.81 2.09
CA ASN A 70 5.43 -2.81 3.11
C ASN A 70 6.89 -2.90 3.53
N TYR A 71 7.45 -1.78 3.96
CA TYR A 71 8.73 -1.76 4.64
C TYR A 71 8.63 -0.87 5.87
N GLU A 72 9.43 -1.21 6.88
CA GLU A 72 9.68 -0.37 8.04
C GLU A 72 11.13 -0.58 8.51
N SER A 73 11.66 0.37 9.25
CA SER A 73 12.93 0.23 9.96
C SER A 73 12.77 0.77 11.38
N GLY A 74 13.04 -0.08 12.37
CA GLY A 74 12.88 0.25 13.79
C GLY A 74 12.40 -0.93 14.63
N SER A 75 11.80 -1.96 14.02
CA SER A 75 11.33 -3.19 14.68
C SER A 75 10.31 -2.94 15.80
N ALA A 76 9.66 -1.77 15.80
CA ALA A 76 8.63 -1.41 16.75
C ALA A 76 7.25 -1.76 16.20
N ASN A 77 6.28 -2.03 17.05
CA ASN A 77 4.89 -2.09 16.62
C ASN A 77 4.44 -0.67 16.24
N GLN A 78 4.15 -0.42 14.96
CA GLN A 78 3.74 0.91 14.46
C GLN A 78 2.33 1.36 14.93
N ARG A 79 1.67 0.55 15.76
CA ARG A 79 0.35 0.76 16.32
C ARG A 79 -0.69 0.85 15.20
N LEU A 80 -1.60 1.81 15.26
CA LEU A 80 -2.57 2.05 14.19
C LEU A 80 -1.82 2.58 12.95
N CYS A 81 -1.92 1.83 11.86
CA CYS A 81 -1.38 2.16 10.55
C CYS A 81 -2.53 2.44 9.58
N ARG A 82 -2.29 3.33 8.62
CA ARG A 82 -3.21 3.60 7.50
C ARG A 82 -2.45 3.53 6.19
N LEU A 83 -2.84 2.58 5.34
CA LEU A 83 -2.35 2.42 3.97
C LEU A 83 -3.21 3.25 3.02
N GLN A 84 -2.56 4.00 2.13
CA GLN A 84 -3.23 4.83 1.13
C GLN A 84 -2.58 4.63 -0.24
N PHE A 85 -3.40 4.42 -1.27
CA PHE A 85 -2.97 4.47 -2.66
C PHE A 85 -3.80 5.46 -3.46
N LEU A 86 -3.13 6.22 -4.33
CA LEU A 86 -3.71 7.04 -5.38
C LEU A 86 -3.19 6.56 -6.72
N ALA A 87 -4.08 6.06 -7.57
CA ALA A 87 -3.76 5.63 -8.93
C ALA A 87 -4.35 6.60 -9.95
N ILE A 88 -3.50 7.05 -10.87
CA ILE A 88 -3.86 7.96 -11.97
C ILE A 88 -3.48 7.27 -13.28
N GLY A 89 -4.48 7.02 -14.12
CA GLY A 89 -4.28 6.39 -15.42
C GLY A 89 -5.09 7.05 -16.53
N ARG A 90 -4.76 6.67 -17.77
CA ARG A 90 -5.43 7.18 -18.97
C ARG A 90 -6.92 6.81 -19.00
N TRP A 91 -7.72 7.70 -19.56
CA TRP A 91 -9.08 7.39 -19.99
C TRP A 91 -9.06 6.77 -21.40
N ARG A 92 -10.15 6.05 -21.75
CA ARG A 92 -10.44 5.76 -23.15
C ARG A 92 -11.00 7.01 -23.81
#